data_AF-A0A645A3G4-F1
#
_entry.id   AF-A0A645A3G4-F1
#
_cell.length_a   1.000
_cell.length_b   1.000
_cell.length_c   1.000
_cell.angle_alpha   90.00
_cell.angle_beta   90.00
_cell.angle_gamma   90.00
#
_symmetry.space_group_name_H-M   'P 1'
#
loop_
_entity.id
_entity.type
_entity.pdbx_description
1 polymer ?
#
loop_
_entity_poly.entity_id
_entity_poly.type
_entity_poly.pdbx_seq_one_letter_code
_entity_poly.pdbx_strand_id
1 'polypeptide(L)'
;MEKRQLVRATPAARSLARRMNVTLANVTGTGYKGRIHKEDVAGWNFQGKVHVSPLARRIAEEHNIDLKGIRGSGHNDKIMKDDVLLLISDPVLKARLTRDDFAEATAPPKILSGISKQLQIIPAGEKPDLSVRAEETAGTETVPMSMMRKVIAKRMSESYFSIPSFIQTWEIDMSELLELRKKLMDPIKEKTDKKLTVTDLLSFAVVKTLTKHKFINASLNSEVTEITFHNYVNLGMAVGMDEGLLVPVVKNADKMSLSELVVALKDVTERTFSKKLMPDEQTGSTFTISNLGMYGVEHFTAIINQPNAAILSVSSTKDMLVVRNGEAVIRPVMKISLTSDHRVIDGLTAAKFMTDLKQLLENPLTLLI
;
A
#
# COMPACT_ATOMS: atom_id res chain seq x y z
N MET A 1 -9.79 30.72 53.80
CA MET A 1 -9.07 31.42 52.72
C MET A 1 -7.68 30.82 52.59
N GLU A 2 -7.48 29.95 51.60
CA GLU A 2 -6.19 29.28 51.38
C GLU A 2 -5.18 30.25 50.75
N LYS A 3 -4.04 30.48 51.42
CA LYS A 3 -2.95 31.31 50.90
C LYS A 3 -2.38 30.67 49.64
N ARG A 4 -2.67 31.21 48.46
CA ARG A 4 -1.97 30.86 47.20
C ARG A 4 -0.47 31.10 47.39
N GLN A 5 0.31 30.02 47.56
CA GLN A 5 1.77 30.09 47.50
C GLN A 5 2.17 30.59 46.11
N LEU A 6 2.67 31.83 46.05
CA LEU A 6 3.21 32.41 44.82
C LEU A 6 4.50 31.68 44.44
N VAL A 7 4.40 30.77 43.47
CA VAL A 7 5.55 30.09 42.88
C VAL A 7 6.50 31.15 42.30
N ARG A 8 7.75 31.17 42.79
CA ARG A 8 8.78 32.13 42.39
C ARG A 8 9.40 31.69 41.06
N ALA A 9 9.00 32.32 39.97
CA ALA A 9 9.49 32.02 38.62
C ALA A 9 9.80 33.31 37.84
N THR A 10 10.82 33.28 37.00
CA THR A 10 11.17 34.40 36.10
C THR A 10 10.09 34.63 35.03
N PRO A 11 9.96 35.85 34.46
CA PRO A 11 8.99 36.11 33.38
C PRO A 11 9.17 35.18 32.17
N ALA A 12 10.42 34.88 31.82
CA ALA A 12 10.76 33.95 30.73
C ALA A 12 10.29 32.51 31.04
N ALA A 13 10.50 32.02 32.26
CA ALA A 13 9.99 30.72 32.69
C ALA A 13 8.45 30.63 32.64
N ARG A 14 7.75 31.70 33.07
CA ARG A 14 6.28 31.75 33.01
C ARG A 14 5.73 31.78 31.59
N SER A 15 6.41 32.46 30.68
CA SER A 15 6.04 32.51 29.26
C SER A 15 6.24 31.14 28.61
N LEU A 16 7.38 30.49 28.87
CA LEU A 16 7.69 29.18 28.33
C LEU A 16 6.75 28.09 28.90
N ALA A 17 6.48 28.13 30.21
CA ALA A 17 5.57 27.20 30.86
C ALA A 17 4.15 27.29 30.32
N ARG A 18 3.64 28.49 30.01
CA ARG A 18 2.35 28.66 29.33
C ARG A 18 2.34 28.08 27.92
N ARG A 19 3.43 28.26 27.17
CA ARG A 19 3.57 27.75 25.80
C ARG A 19 3.67 26.23 25.74
N MET A 20 4.37 25.63 26.71
CA MET A 20 4.58 24.19 26.82
C MET A 20 3.50 23.49 27.67
N ASN A 21 2.51 24.23 28.16
CA ASN A 21 1.45 23.76 29.06
C ASN A 21 1.98 23.04 30.33
N VAL A 22 3.09 23.54 30.89
CA VAL A 22 3.75 23.00 32.10
C VAL A 22 3.29 23.79 33.33
N THR A 23 2.88 23.08 34.40
CA THR A 23 2.51 23.73 35.67
C THR A 23 3.76 24.03 36.49
N LEU A 24 4.04 25.31 36.72
CA LEU A 24 5.26 25.77 37.43
C LEU A 24 5.40 25.23 38.85
N ALA A 25 4.31 24.85 39.52
CA ALA A 25 4.37 24.22 40.85
C ALA A 25 5.11 22.88 40.85
N ASN A 26 5.24 22.23 39.68
CA ASN A 26 5.86 20.92 39.51
C ASN A 26 7.29 20.99 38.98
N VAL A 27 7.82 22.21 38.78
CA VAL A 27 9.17 22.44 38.25
C VAL A 27 10.07 22.87 39.40
N THR A 28 11.11 22.08 39.67
CA THR A 28 12.12 22.42 40.68
C THR A 28 13.03 23.51 40.14
N GLY A 29 12.99 24.70 40.74
CA GLY A 29 13.78 25.84 40.30
C GLY A 29 15.22 25.79 40.80
N THR A 30 16.19 26.01 39.90
CA THR A 30 17.63 26.00 40.24
C THR A 30 18.17 27.37 40.67
N GLY A 31 17.37 28.44 40.53
CA GLY A 31 17.76 29.81 40.87
C GLY A 31 17.76 30.13 42.37
N TYR A 32 18.30 31.30 42.71
CA TYR A 32 18.42 31.79 44.09
C TYR A 32 17.09 31.71 44.87
N LYS A 33 17.11 31.00 46.02
CA LYS A 33 15.94 30.67 46.85
C LYS A 33 14.84 29.84 46.12
N GLY A 34 15.26 28.91 45.26
CA GLY A 34 14.35 27.99 44.55
C GLY A 34 13.56 28.68 43.43
N ARG A 35 14.12 29.74 42.83
CA ARG A 35 13.46 30.47 41.75
C ARG A 35 13.56 29.67 40.45
N ILE A 36 12.45 29.52 39.74
CA ILE A 36 12.38 28.78 38.48
C ILE A 36 12.85 29.67 37.31
N HIS A 37 13.89 29.22 36.62
CA HIS A 37 14.44 29.82 35.42
C HIS A 37 13.88 29.18 34.14
N LYS A 38 14.16 29.80 32.98
CA LYS A 38 13.63 29.33 31.69
C LYS A 38 14.20 27.95 31.36
N GLU A 39 15.46 27.75 31.71
CA GLU A 39 16.23 26.52 31.54
C GLU A 39 15.65 25.39 32.40
N ASP A 40 15.11 25.69 33.58
CA ASP A 40 14.45 24.69 34.44
C ASP A 40 13.13 24.20 33.83
N VAL A 41 12.41 25.05 33.11
CA VAL A 41 11.19 24.68 32.39
C VAL A 41 11.53 23.96 31.08
N ALA A 42 12.61 24.34 30.41
CA ALA A 42 13.08 23.69 29.19
C ALA A 42 13.70 22.31 29.45
N GLY A 43 14.42 22.16 30.57
CA GLY A 43 15.04 20.93 31.05
C GLY A 43 14.15 20.15 32.01
N TRP A 44 12.90 20.57 32.21
CA TRP A 44 11.92 19.79 32.97
C TRP A 44 11.64 18.49 32.22
N ASN A 45 12.40 17.47 32.59
CA ASN A 45 12.31 16.15 32.01
C ASN A 45 10.96 15.57 32.41
N PHE A 46 10.11 15.25 31.43
CA PHE A 46 8.82 14.57 31.59
C PHE A 46 8.99 13.10 32.08
N GLN A 47 10.03 12.80 32.86
CA GLN A 47 10.51 11.46 33.24
C GLN A 47 9.59 10.67 34.20
N GLY A 48 8.33 11.08 34.37
CA GLY A 48 7.40 10.36 35.25
C GLY A 48 5.97 10.24 34.74
N LYS A 49 5.62 10.82 33.58
CA LYS A 49 4.27 10.67 33.01
C LYS A 49 4.37 10.21 31.57
N VAL A 50 3.99 8.97 31.34
CA VAL A 50 3.79 8.39 30.01
C VAL A 50 2.90 9.34 29.21
N HIS A 51 3.46 9.93 28.16
CA HIS A 51 2.77 10.90 27.32
C HIS A 51 1.84 10.15 26.37
N VAL A 52 0.56 10.04 26.70
CA VAL A 52 -0.41 9.24 25.91
C VAL A 52 -1.49 10.14 25.33
N SER A 53 -1.87 9.92 24.07
CA SER A 53 -3.04 10.58 23.48
C SER A 53 -4.35 10.12 24.16
N PRO A 54 -5.38 10.97 24.29
CA PRO A 54 -6.64 10.59 24.95
C PRO A 54 -7.34 9.38 24.33
N LEU A 55 -7.13 9.17 23.02
CA LEU A 55 -7.68 8.03 22.29
C LEU A 55 -6.87 6.75 22.56
N ALA A 56 -5.53 6.85 22.54
CA ALA A 56 -4.65 5.72 22.90
C ALA A 56 -4.86 5.26 24.35
N ARG A 57 -5.10 6.19 25.28
CA ARG A 57 -5.39 5.86 26.68
C ARG A 57 -6.68 5.06 26.83
N ARG A 58 -7.76 5.48 26.15
CA ARG A 58 -9.04 4.76 26.16
C ARG A 58 -8.91 3.35 25.61
N ILE A 59 -8.21 3.18 24.49
CA ILE A 59 -8.00 1.87 23.86
C ILE A 59 -7.17 0.95 24.77
N ALA A 60 -6.13 1.48 25.41
CA ALA A 60 -5.29 0.70 26.31
C ALA A 60 -6.03 0.25 27.58
N GLU A 61 -6.90 1.10 28.14
CA GLU A 61 -7.76 0.75 29.29
C GLU A 61 -8.78 -0.32 28.93
N GLU A 62 -9.41 -0.21 27.76
CA GLU A 62 -10.39 -1.19 27.26
C GLU A 62 -9.77 -2.56 27.01
N HIS A 63 -8.48 -2.61 26.66
CA HIS A 63 -7.75 -3.84 26.34
C HIS A 63 -6.81 -4.31 27.47
N ASN A 64 -6.89 -3.71 28.66
CA ASN A 64 -6.07 -4.02 29.85
C ASN A 64 -4.54 -4.00 29.63
N ILE A 65 -4.05 -3.06 28.81
CA ILE A 65 -2.63 -2.91 28.49
C ILE A 65 -1.97 -1.88 29.41
N ASP A 66 -0.85 -2.26 30.04
CA ASP A 66 0.01 -1.30 30.76
C ASP A 66 0.91 -0.56 29.75
N LEU A 67 0.86 0.78 29.80
CA LEU A 67 1.58 1.67 28.90
C LEU A 67 2.95 2.10 29.45
N LYS A 68 3.36 1.57 30.60
CA LYS A 68 4.67 1.85 31.19
C LYS A 68 5.80 1.26 30.35
N GLY A 69 6.86 2.04 30.13
CA GLY A 69 8.03 1.62 29.35
C GLY A 69 7.86 1.65 27.84
N ILE A 70 6.66 2.00 27.34
CA ILE A 70 6.39 2.11 25.91
C ILE A 70 6.80 3.49 25.40
N ARG A 71 7.62 3.50 24.34
CA ARG A 71 8.02 4.71 23.63
C ARG A 71 7.06 4.95 22.47
N GLY A 72 6.34 6.07 22.51
CA GLY A 72 5.34 6.39 21.49
C GLY A 72 5.93 7.01 20.23
N SER A 73 5.24 6.86 19.11
CA SER A 73 5.64 7.38 17.79
C SER A 73 5.30 8.86 17.56
N GLY A 74 4.52 9.48 18.43
CA GLY A 74 4.12 10.89 18.32
C GLY A 74 5.17 11.90 18.80
N HIS A 75 4.96 13.18 18.47
CA HIS A 75 5.85 14.28 18.88
C HIS A 75 6.13 14.28 20.40
N ASN A 76 7.41 14.31 20.78
CA ASN A 76 7.93 14.11 22.15
C ASN A 76 7.63 12.71 22.74
N ASP A 77 7.88 11.66 21.97
CA ASP A 77 7.72 10.24 22.37
C ASP A 77 6.29 9.91 22.85
N LYS A 78 5.28 10.61 22.31
CA LYS A 78 3.89 10.51 22.76
C LYS A 78 3.21 9.28 22.15
N ILE A 79 2.65 8.42 22.98
CA ILE A 79 1.93 7.20 22.59
C ILE A 79 0.64 7.57 21.85
N MET A 80 0.62 7.24 20.57
CA MET A 80 -0.48 7.44 19.63
C MET A 80 -1.39 6.21 19.60
N LYS A 81 -2.56 6.38 18.96
CA LYS A 81 -3.54 5.30 18.76
C LYS A 81 -2.89 4.06 18.15
N ASP A 82 -2.05 4.29 17.14
CA ASP A 82 -1.45 3.22 16.36
C ASP A 82 -0.42 2.42 17.16
N ASP A 83 0.28 3.04 18.10
CA ASP A 83 1.21 2.36 19.01
C ASP A 83 0.47 1.33 19.90
N VAL A 84 -0.72 1.70 20.40
CA VAL A 84 -1.55 0.79 21.21
C VAL A 84 -2.18 -0.31 20.36
N LEU A 85 -2.57 -0.01 19.12
CA LEU A 85 -3.12 -1.00 18.20
C LEU A 85 -2.08 -2.03 17.72
N LEU A 86 -0.82 -1.61 17.57
CA LEU A 86 0.30 -2.51 17.29
C LEU A 86 0.53 -3.48 18.46
N LEU A 87 0.38 -3.01 19.71
CA LEU A 87 0.50 -3.86 20.90
C LEU A 87 -0.65 -4.86 21.05
N ILE A 88 -1.84 -4.54 20.54
CA ILE A 88 -3.01 -5.44 20.54
C ILE A 88 -2.85 -6.53 19.48
N SER A 89 -2.19 -6.24 18.36
CA SER A 89 -2.08 -7.14 17.21
C SER A 89 -0.88 -8.11 17.29
N ASP A 90 0.03 -7.94 18.25
CA ASP A 90 1.10 -8.90 18.56
C ASP A 90 0.78 -9.70 19.86
N PRO A 91 0.44 -11.00 19.76
CA PRO A 91 0.06 -11.83 20.91
C PRO A 91 1.19 -11.98 21.96
N VAL A 92 2.46 -11.91 21.54
CA VAL A 92 3.62 -12.11 22.41
C VAL A 92 3.94 -10.86 23.21
N LEU A 93 3.77 -9.68 22.61
CA LEU A 93 3.91 -8.38 23.30
C LEU A 93 2.71 -8.10 24.21
N LYS A 94 1.49 -8.44 23.78
CA LYS A 94 0.28 -8.30 24.59
C LYS A 94 0.36 -9.08 25.89
N ALA A 95 0.86 -10.32 25.85
CA ALA A 95 1.04 -11.17 27.03
C ALA A 95 2.19 -10.76 27.97
N ARG A 96 3.02 -9.77 27.59
CA ARG A 96 4.11 -9.23 28.44
C ARG A 96 3.74 -7.92 29.15
N LEU A 97 2.65 -7.29 28.73
CA LEU A 97 2.26 -5.94 29.11
C LEU A 97 0.81 -5.90 29.60
N THR A 98 0.25 -7.06 29.97
CA THR A 98 -1.02 -7.15 30.66
C THR A 98 -0.88 -6.71 32.11
N ARG A 99 -1.88 -6.00 32.63
CA ARG A 99 -1.86 -5.45 34.00
C ARG A 99 -1.72 -6.51 35.10
N ASP A 100 -2.03 -7.76 34.80
CA ASP A 100 -2.04 -8.86 35.76
C ASP A 100 -0.65 -9.52 35.97
N ASP A 101 0.34 -9.23 35.12
CA ASP A 101 1.67 -9.90 35.17
C ASP A 101 2.59 -9.39 36.29
N PHE A 102 2.22 -8.32 37.00
CA PHE A 102 3.02 -7.73 38.09
C PHE A 102 2.55 -8.10 39.49
N ALA A 103 1.56 -8.99 39.64
CA ALA A 103 1.08 -9.43 40.95
C ALA A 103 1.92 -10.55 41.59
N GLU A 104 2.85 -11.20 40.87
CA GLU A 104 3.63 -12.30 41.46
C GLU A 104 5.07 -12.34 40.91
N ALA A 105 5.91 -11.45 41.44
CA ALA A 105 7.35 -11.46 41.18
C ALA A 105 8.09 -12.30 42.24
N THR A 106 8.32 -13.59 41.96
CA THR A 106 9.48 -14.30 42.52
C THR A 106 10.18 -15.17 41.49
N ALA A 107 11.42 -14.77 41.19
CA ALA A 107 12.54 -15.50 40.59
C ALA A 107 12.67 -15.57 39.03
N PRO A 108 13.88 -15.31 38.48
CA PRO A 108 14.15 -15.37 37.04
C PRO A 108 14.61 -16.77 36.59
N PRO A 109 14.31 -17.23 35.35
CA PRO A 109 14.89 -18.45 34.84
C PRO A 109 16.26 -18.22 34.18
N LYS A 110 17.17 -19.15 34.49
CA LYS A 110 18.51 -19.31 33.90
C LYS A 110 18.41 -19.75 32.44
N ILE A 111 19.34 -19.23 31.65
CA ILE A 111 19.73 -19.75 30.33
C ILE A 111 20.33 -21.14 30.50
N LEU A 112 19.81 -22.15 29.79
CA LEU A 112 20.57 -23.35 29.44
C LEU A 112 20.23 -23.85 28.03
N SER A 113 21.30 -24.10 27.31
CA SER A 113 21.41 -24.81 26.05
C SER A 113 21.01 -26.28 26.14
N GLY A 114 20.43 -26.79 25.06
CA GLY A 114 20.46 -28.20 24.68
C GLY A 114 19.24 -29.01 25.13
N ILE A 115 18.51 -29.57 24.17
CA ILE A 115 18.24 -31.01 24.06
C ILE A 115 17.62 -31.28 22.68
N SER A 116 18.33 -32.11 21.93
CA SER A 116 17.89 -32.89 20.80
C SER A 116 16.85 -33.95 21.21
N LYS A 117 15.88 -34.16 20.32
CA LYS A 117 15.18 -35.44 20.08
C LYS A 117 14.30 -35.98 21.21
N GLN A 118 13.00 -35.70 21.11
CA GLN A 118 11.96 -36.73 21.28
C GLN A 118 10.71 -36.33 20.50
N LEU A 119 10.45 -37.05 19.40
CA LEU A 119 9.14 -37.12 18.79
C LEU A 119 8.20 -37.79 19.79
N GLN A 120 7.22 -37.05 20.28
CA GLN A 120 5.99 -37.64 20.83
C GLN A 120 4.87 -37.43 19.81
N ILE A 121 4.32 -38.57 19.41
CA ILE A 121 3.13 -38.72 18.59
C ILE A 121 1.95 -38.14 19.38
N ILE A 122 1.38 -37.03 18.90
CA ILE A 122 0.10 -36.52 19.38
C ILE A 122 -0.98 -37.28 18.60
N PRO A 123 -2.04 -37.82 19.25
CA PRO A 123 -3.12 -38.49 18.57
C PRO A 123 -3.81 -37.53 17.59
N ALA A 124 -4.13 -38.04 16.40
CA ALA A 124 -5.04 -37.39 15.47
C ALA A 124 -6.43 -37.30 16.12
N GLY A 125 -6.75 -36.13 16.67
CA GLY A 125 -8.02 -35.84 17.31
C GLY A 125 -8.26 -34.33 17.33
N GLU A 126 -9.29 -33.92 16.60
CA GLU A 126 -9.86 -32.58 16.49
C GLU A 126 -9.08 -31.54 15.66
N LYS A 127 -9.50 -31.45 14.39
CA LYS A 127 -9.39 -30.21 13.62
C LYS A 127 -10.15 -29.13 14.39
N PRO A 128 -9.59 -27.93 14.62
CA PRO A 128 -10.42 -26.81 15.08
C PRO A 128 -11.48 -26.56 14.00
N ASP A 129 -12.73 -26.72 14.40
CA ASP A 129 -13.87 -26.40 13.56
C ASP A 129 -13.84 -24.89 13.25
N LEU A 130 -13.42 -24.54 12.04
CA LEU A 130 -13.50 -23.20 11.48
C LEU A 130 -14.94 -22.91 11.01
N SER A 131 -15.95 -23.31 11.78
CA SER A 131 -17.31 -22.86 11.57
C SER A 131 -17.39 -21.39 12.00
N VAL A 132 -17.09 -20.52 11.04
CA VAL A 132 -17.26 -19.07 11.15
C VAL A 132 -18.75 -18.82 11.40
N ARG A 133 -19.13 -18.68 12.68
CA ARG A 133 -20.49 -18.25 13.03
C ARG A 133 -20.62 -16.78 12.67
N ALA A 134 -21.35 -16.51 11.59
CA ALA A 134 -21.93 -15.20 11.37
C ALA A 134 -22.84 -14.88 12.56
N GLU A 135 -22.60 -13.74 13.21
CA GLU A 135 -23.56 -13.22 14.19
C GLU A 135 -24.72 -12.61 13.42
N GLU A 136 -25.79 -13.37 13.25
CA GLU A 136 -27.06 -12.88 12.73
C GLU A 136 -27.77 -12.08 13.84
N THR A 137 -27.74 -10.76 13.72
CA THR A 137 -28.62 -9.89 14.52
C THR A 137 -29.55 -9.15 13.58
N ALA A 138 -30.86 -9.29 13.82
CA ALA A 138 -31.95 -8.57 13.16
C ALA A 138 -31.71 -8.25 11.65
N GLY A 139 -31.53 -9.29 10.83
CA GLY A 139 -31.40 -9.14 9.37
C GLY A 139 -30.05 -8.63 8.87
N THR A 140 -29.02 -8.58 9.73
CA THR A 140 -27.64 -8.28 9.34
C THR A 140 -26.75 -9.51 9.53
N GLU A 141 -25.86 -9.74 8.56
CA GLU A 141 -24.83 -10.79 8.62
C GLU A 141 -23.47 -10.10 8.77
N THR A 142 -22.70 -10.49 9.79
CA THR A 142 -21.32 -10.02 9.98
C THR A 142 -20.35 -11.15 9.69
N VAL A 143 -19.50 -10.95 8.67
CA VAL A 143 -18.47 -11.92 8.27
C VAL A 143 -17.07 -11.37 8.59
N PRO A 144 -16.21 -12.10 9.32
CA PRO A 144 -14.85 -11.67 9.58
C PRO A 144 -14.00 -11.60 8.31
N MET A 145 -13.20 -10.54 8.16
CA MET A 145 -12.27 -10.42 7.02
C MET A 145 -11.17 -11.48 7.09
N SER A 146 -10.86 -12.10 5.95
CA SER A 146 -9.66 -12.92 5.79
C SER A 146 -8.39 -12.08 6.01
N MET A 147 -7.28 -12.74 6.37
CA MET A 147 -6.00 -12.05 6.57
C MET A 147 -5.60 -11.27 5.30
N MET A 148 -5.64 -11.93 4.14
CA MET A 148 -5.32 -11.30 2.84
C MET A 148 -6.13 -10.01 2.63
N ARG A 149 -7.45 -10.05 2.91
CA ARG A 149 -8.32 -8.89 2.75
C ARG A 149 -8.00 -7.76 3.74
N LYS A 150 -7.58 -8.08 4.96
CA LYS A 150 -7.08 -7.08 5.94
C LYS A 150 -5.82 -6.37 5.44
N VAL A 151 -4.86 -7.09 4.87
CA VAL A 151 -3.64 -6.50 4.31
C VAL A 151 -3.93 -5.63 3.10
N ILE A 152 -4.80 -6.09 2.18
CA ILE A 152 -5.23 -5.29 1.02
C ILE A 152 -5.89 -4.00 1.50
N ALA A 153 -6.83 -4.08 2.45
CA ALA A 153 -7.53 -2.91 2.99
C ALA A 153 -6.54 -1.87 3.57
N LYS A 154 -5.55 -2.32 4.34
CA LYS A 154 -4.50 -1.46 4.88
C LYS A 154 -3.67 -0.81 3.76
N ARG A 155 -3.13 -1.59 2.84
CA ARG A 155 -2.27 -1.10 1.74
C ARG A 155 -3.00 -0.13 0.81
N MET A 156 -4.26 -0.41 0.47
CA MET A 156 -5.05 0.47 -0.39
C MET A 156 -5.40 1.79 0.32
N SER A 157 -5.68 1.74 1.61
CA SER A 157 -5.87 2.96 2.42
C SER A 157 -4.58 3.78 2.47
N GLU A 158 -3.45 3.15 2.77
CA GLU A 158 -2.14 3.81 2.78
C GLU A 158 -1.83 4.45 1.44
N SER A 159 -2.02 3.72 0.33
CA SER A 159 -1.80 4.25 -1.02
C SER A 159 -2.70 5.46 -1.32
N TYR A 160 -4.01 5.32 -1.11
CA TYR A 160 -4.98 6.35 -1.47
C TYR A 160 -4.83 7.64 -0.64
N PHE A 161 -4.59 7.54 0.67
CA PHE A 161 -4.50 8.71 1.54
C PHE A 161 -3.11 9.35 1.58
N SER A 162 -2.05 8.62 1.24
CA SER A 162 -0.68 9.18 1.24
C SER A 162 -0.25 9.76 -0.11
N ILE A 163 -0.82 9.28 -1.22
CA ILE A 163 -0.44 9.73 -2.56
C ILE A 163 -1.41 10.82 -3.02
N PRO A 164 -0.94 12.07 -3.26
CA PRO A 164 -1.72 13.06 -3.97
C PRO A 164 -1.81 12.63 -5.44
N SER A 165 -2.87 11.88 -5.75
CA SER A 165 -3.07 11.28 -7.07
C SER A 165 -3.77 12.27 -8.00
N PHE A 166 -3.36 12.30 -9.26
CA PHE A 166 -4.14 12.88 -10.35
C PHE A 166 -4.31 11.87 -11.48
N ILE A 167 -5.32 12.09 -12.32
CA ILE A 167 -5.72 11.16 -13.37
C ILE A 167 -5.72 11.87 -14.72
N GLN A 168 -5.17 11.21 -15.74
CA GLN A 168 -5.39 11.56 -17.14
C GLN A 168 -6.12 10.43 -17.85
N THR A 169 -7.24 10.75 -18.49
CA THR A 169 -8.05 9.78 -19.26
C THR A 169 -8.02 10.13 -20.73
N TRP A 170 -7.71 9.13 -21.54
CA TRP A 170 -7.52 9.27 -22.98
C TRP A 170 -8.35 8.22 -23.72
N GLU A 171 -8.87 8.62 -24.86
CA GLU A 171 -9.52 7.72 -25.82
C GLU A 171 -8.52 7.29 -26.89
N ILE A 172 -8.54 6.01 -27.24
CA ILE A 172 -7.64 5.39 -28.20
C ILE A 172 -8.47 4.67 -29.26
N ASP A 173 -8.19 4.96 -30.52
CA ASP A 173 -8.72 4.23 -31.67
C ASP A 173 -8.02 2.87 -31.79
N MET A 174 -8.75 1.79 -31.56
CA MET A 174 -8.20 0.44 -31.51
C MET A 174 -8.24 -0.25 -32.88
N SER A 175 -8.66 0.44 -33.95
CA SER A 175 -8.85 -0.16 -35.28
C SER A 175 -7.62 -0.95 -35.74
N GLU A 176 -6.47 -0.28 -35.82
CA GLU A 176 -5.23 -0.87 -36.32
C GLU A 176 -4.68 -1.96 -35.38
N LEU A 177 -4.81 -1.78 -34.07
CA LEU A 177 -4.38 -2.79 -33.09
C LEU A 177 -5.20 -4.07 -33.20
N LEU A 178 -6.52 -3.95 -33.39
CA LEU A 178 -7.41 -5.09 -33.58
C LEU A 178 -7.14 -5.82 -34.89
N GLU A 179 -6.79 -5.10 -35.95
CA GLU A 179 -6.35 -5.70 -37.21
C GLU A 179 -5.01 -6.42 -37.07
N LEU A 180 -4.02 -5.79 -36.43
CA LEU A 180 -2.73 -6.43 -36.15
C LEU A 180 -2.93 -7.70 -35.31
N ARG A 181 -3.78 -7.63 -34.29
CA ARG A 181 -4.11 -8.79 -33.47
C ARG A 181 -4.65 -9.95 -34.30
N LYS A 182 -5.56 -9.69 -35.24
CA LYS A 182 -6.09 -10.73 -36.14
C LYS A 182 -4.96 -11.40 -36.95
N LYS A 183 -4.02 -10.61 -37.48
CA LYS A 183 -2.88 -11.09 -38.27
C LYS A 183 -1.86 -11.89 -37.44
N LEU A 184 -1.65 -11.51 -36.18
CA LEU A 184 -0.66 -12.15 -35.30
C LEU A 184 -1.21 -13.31 -34.46
N MET A 185 -2.52 -13.48 -34.40
CA MET A 185 -3.15 -14.48 -33.54
C MET A 185 -2.71 -15.90 -33.89
N ASP A 186 -2.77 -16.28 -35.16
CA ASP A 186 -2.44 -17.64 -35.59
C ASP A 186 -0.92 -17.93 -35.48
N PRO A 187 -0.01 -17.07 -35.97
CA PRO A 187 1.43 -17.29 -35.83
C PRO A 187 1.89 -17.41 -34.35
N ILE A 188 1.31 -16.61 -33.45
CA ILE A 188 1.65 -16.70 -32.03
C ILE A 188 1.08 -17.98 -31.41
N LYS A 189 -0.14 -18.37 -31.77
CA LYS A 189 -0.75 -19.60 -31.27
C LYS A 189 0.06 -20.82 -31.71
N GLU A 190 0.50 -20.87 -32.97
CA GLU A 190 1.35 -21.95 -33.49
C GLU A 190 2.69 -22.04 -32.76
N LYS A 191 3.30 -20.88 -32.43
CA LYS A 191 4.59 -20.83 -31.75
C LYS A 191 4.54 -21.11 -30.25
N THR A 192 3.46 -20.73 -29.57
CA THR A 192 3.39 -20.66 -28.10
C THR A 192 2.31 -21.52 -27.48
N ASP A 193 1.38 -22.08 -28.27
CA ASP A 193 0.14 -22.71 -27.83
C ASP A 193 -0.78 -21.80 -26.99
N LYS A 194 -0.50 -20.49 -26.96
CA LYS A 194 -1.29 -19.48 -26.24
C LYS A 194 -1.93 -18.51 -27.21
N LYS A 195 -3.19 -18.14 -26.95
CA LYS A 195 -3.94 -17.19 -27.78
C LYS A 195 -3.55 -15.75 -27.44
N LEU A 196 -3.22 -14.97 -28.47
CA LEU A 196 -2.98 -13.54 -28.35
C LEU A 196 -4.27 -12.77 -28.00
N THR A 197 -4.21 -11.93 -26.97
CA THR A 197 -5.29 -11.04 -26.51
C THR A 197 -4.94 -9.57 -26.67
N VAL A 198 -5.93 -8.69 -26.57
CA VAL A 198 -5.70 -7.22 -26.58
C VAL A 198 -4.82 -6.81 -25.40
N THR A 199 -5.02 -7.41 -24.22
CA THR A 199 -4.20 -7.16 -23.03
C THR A 199 -2.72 -7.46 -23.28
N ASP A 200 -2.39 -8.50 -24.05
CA ASP A 200 -1.00 -8.86 -24.30
C ASP A 200 -0.31 -7.81 -25.20
N LEU A 201 -0.98 -7.36 -26.27
CA LEU A 201 -0.47 -6.28 -27.13
C LEU A 201 -0.38 -4.94 -26.39
N LEU A 202 -1.37 -4.62 -25.56
CA LEU A 202 -1.36 -3.43 -24.73
C LEU A 202 -0.22 -3.48 -23.72
N SER A 203 -0.02 -4.62 -23.06
CA SER A 203 1.09 -4.82 -22.13
C SER A 203 2.44 -4.64 -22.84
N PHE A 204 2.59 -5.19 -24.05
CA PHE A 204 3.79 -5.01 -24.85
C PHE A 204 4.03 -3.53 -25.21
N ALA A 205 2.99 -2.80 -25.63
CA ALA A 205 3.07 -1.37 -25.93
C ALA A 205 3.43 -0.54 -24.70
N VAL A 206 2.82 -0.82 -23.55
CA VAL A 206 3.14 -0.17 -22.27
C VAL A 206 4.60 -0.39 -21.89
N VAL A 207 5.06 -1.64 -21.92
CA VAL A 207 6.45 -2.00 -21.60
C VAL A 207 7.44 -1.24 -22.49
N LYS A 208 7.21 -1.25 -23.82
CA LYS A 208 8.06 -0.49 -24.76
C LYS A 208 8.04 1.01 -24.48
N THR A 209 6.88 1.56 -24.18
CA THR A 209 6.74 2.99 -23.86
C THR A 209 7.49 3.34 -22.57
N LEU A 210 7.35 2.55 -21.50
CA LEU A 210 7.97 2.80 -20.19
C LEU A 210 9.49 2.98 -20.28
N THR A 211 10.18 2.28 -21.18
CA THR A 211 11.64 2.42 -21.38
C THR A 211 12.08 3.84 -21.76
N LYS A 212 11.18 4.67 -22.29
CA LYS A 212 11.44 6.06 -22.66
C LYS A 212 11.01 7.07 -21.58
N HIS A 213 10.28 6.61 -20.56
CA HIS A 213 9.58 7.45 -19.58
C HIS A 213 9.96 7.10 -18.13
N LYS A 214 11.20 7.40 -17.74
CA LYS A 214 11.77 7.01 -16.44
C LYS A 214 10.94 7.41 -15.21
N PHE A 215 10.27 8.57 -15.24
CA PHE A 215 9.45 9.06 -14.12
C PHE A 215 8.15 8.27 -13.95
N ILE A 216 7.63 7.70 -15.04
CA ILE A 216 6.47 6.81 -14.99
C ILE A 216 6.87 5.45 -14.43
N ASN A 217 8.05 4.97 -14.81
CA ASN A 217 8.66 3.73 -14.30
C ASN A 217 9.57 3.99 -13.09
N ALA A 218 9.05 4.71 -12.09
CA ALA A 218 9.78 5.07 -10.88
C ALA A 218 9.04 4.62 -9.61
N SER A 219 9.74 4.69 -8.48
CA SER A 219 9.16 4.56 -7.15
C SER A 219 9.71 5.64 -6.22
N LEU A 220 8.86 6.14 -5.33
CA LEU A 220 9.24 7.05 -4.25
C LEU A 220 9.35 6.25 -2.96
N ASN A 221 10.43 6.46 -2.20
CA ASN A 221 10.58 5.79 -0.90
C ASN A 221 9.55 6.31 0.14
N SER A 222 9.35 5.56 1.22
CA SER A 222 8.36 5.90 2.26
C SER A 222 8.61 7.26 2.91
N GLU A 223 9.88 7.64 3.04
CA GLU A 223 10.32 8.89 3.67
C GLU A 223 10.18 10.11 2.75
N VAL A 224 9.82 9.90 1.48
CA VAL A 224 9.66 10.98 0.47
C VAL A 224 10.96 11.78 0.28
N THR A 225 12.11 11.10 0.35
CA THR A 225 13.44 11.71 0.19
C THR A 225 14.13 11.31 -1.11
N GLU A 226 13.79 10.15 -1.67
CA GLU A 226 14.51 9.56 -2.80
C GLU A 226 13.56 8.97 -3.83
N ILE A 227 13.78 9.32 -5.10
CA ILE A 227 13.12 8.71 -6.25
C ILE A 227 14.07 7.66 -6.84
N THR A 228 13.60 6.43 -6.94
CA THR A 228 14.30 5.35 -7.65
C THR A 228 13.74 5.24 -9.06
N PHE A 229 14.60 5.43 -10.06
CA PHE A 229 14.27 5.18 -11.47
C PHE A 229 14.62 3.75 -11.83
N HIS A 230 13.65 3.00 -12.36
CA HIS A 230 13.88 1.61 -12.77
C HIS A 230 14.31 1.55 -14.24
N ASN A 231 15.54 1.11 -14.48
CA ASN A 231 16.09 0.92 -15.84
C ASN A 231 15.71 -0.44 -16.45
N TYR A 232 14.69 -1.08 -15.89
CA TYR A 232 14.08 -2.34 -16.31
C TYR A 232 12.58 -2.23 -16.05
N VAL A 233 11.77 -3.07 -16.71
CA VAL A 233 10.32 -3.09 -16.51
C VAL A 233 9.90 -4.42 -15.91
N ASN A 234 9.42 -4.39 -14.67
CA ASN A 234 8.69 -5.51 -14.09
C ASN A 234 7.21 -5.16 -14.12
N LEU A 235 6.46 -5.82 -15.00
CA LEU A 235 5.07 -5.48 -15.25
C LEU A 235 4.15 -6.24 -14.28
N GLY A 236 3.50 -5.51 -13.38
CA GLY A 236 2.41 -6.02 -12.55
C GLY A 236 1.10 -6.06 -13.31
N MET A 237 0.35 -7.16 -13.19
CA MET A 237 -0.99 -7.29 -13.76
C MET A 237 -1.99 -7.46 -12.61
N ALA A 238 -2.90 -6.51 -12.43
CA ALA A 238 -3.92 -6.60 -11.39
C ALA A 238 -5.03 -7.58 -11.81
N VAL A 239 -5.14 -8.69 -11.07
CA VAL A 239 -6.09 -9.78 -11.31
C VAL A 239 -7.07 -9.86 -10.14
N GLY A 240 -8.37 -9.66 -10.43
CA GLY A 240 -9.45 -9.82 -9.46
C GLY A 240 -9.74 -11.30 -9.17
N MET A 241 -9.96 -11.61 -7.89
CA MET A 241 -10.35 -12.91 -7.37
C MET A 241 -11.50 -12.74 -6.37
N ASP A 242 -12.22 -13.82 -6.05
CA ASP A 242 -13.33 -13.76 -5.09
C ASP A 242 -12.89 -13.23 -3.71
N GLU A 243 -11.71 -13.66 -3.25
CA GLU A 243 -11.18 -13.30 -1.94
C GLU A 243 -10.48 -11.92 -1.92
N GLY A 244 -10.19 -11.31 -3.08
CA GLY A 244 -9.51 -10.02 -3.16
C GLY A 244 -8.82 -9.74 -4.51
N LEU A 245 -7.77 -8.91 -4.48
CA LEU A 245 -6.96 -8.55 -5.64
C LEU A 245 -5.53 -9.08 -5.45
N LEU A 246 -4.98 -9.73 -6.47
CA LEU A 246 -3.57 -10.06 -6.55
C LEU A 246 -2.92 -9.36 -7.74
N VAL A 247 -1.63 -9.08 -7.63
CA VAL A 247 -0.84 -8.45 -8.69
C VAL A 247 0.37 -9.34 -9.01
N PRO A 248 0.19 -10.41 -9.81
CA PRO A 248 1.32 -11.13 -10.39
C PRO A 248 2.24 -10.20 -11.19
N VAL A 249 3.54 -10.47 -11.12
CA VAL A 249 4.59 -9.65 -11.73
C VAL A 249 5.36 -10.46 -12.76
N VAL A 250 5.39 -9.98 -14.01
CA VAL A 250 6.30 -10.46 -15.04
C VAL A 250 7.58 -9.64 -14.98
N LYS A 251 8.68 -10.27 -14.55
CA LYS A 251 9.98 -9.60 -14.37
C LYS A 251 10.72 -9.43 -15.70
N ASN A 252 11.45 -8.33 -15.86
CA ASN A 252 12.23 -7.99 -17.06
C ASN A 252 11.41 -8.06 -18.36
N ALA A 253 10.16 -7.61 -18.31
CA ALA A 253 9.25 -7.63 -19.45
C ALA A 253 9.81 -6.81 -20.64
N ASP A 254 10.64 -5.80 -20.38
CA ASP A 254 11.33 -4.99 -21.40
C ASP A 254 12.26 -5.79 -22.32
N LYS A 255 12.76 -6.93 -21.84
CA LYS A 255 13.67 -7.81 -22.57
C LYS A 255 12.95 -8.91 -23.34
N MET A 256 11.65 -9.07 -23.13
CA MET A 256 10.87 -10.13 -23.76
C MET A 256 10.42 -9.72 -25.17
N SER A 257 10.45 -10.69 -26.09
CA SER A 257 9.66 -10.63 -27.32
C SER A 257 8.16 -10.71 -27.01
N LEU A 258 7.32 -10.35 -27.98
CA LEU A 258 5.87 -10.45 -27.82
C LEU A 258 5.41 -11.89 -27.46
N SER A 259 6.00 -12.91 -28.10
CA SER A 259 5.66 -14.31 -27.82
C SER A 259 6.02 -14.72 -26.39
N GLU A 260 7.20 -14.33 -25.91
CA GLU A 260 7.64 -14.62 -24.54
C GLU A 260 6.75 -13.91 -23.51
N LEU A 261 6.41 -12.64 -23.77
CA LEU A 261 5.52 -11.87 -22.90
C LEU A 261 4.12 -12.50 -22.83
N VAL A 262 3.57 -12.96 -23.97
CA VAL A 262 2.28 -13.68 -23.99
C VAL A 262 2.35 -14.92 -23.10
N VAL A 263 3.37 -15.75 -23.25
CA VAL A 263 3.53 -16.97 -22.44
C VAL A 263 3.64 -16.61 -20.95
N ALA A 264 4.50 -15.65 -20.61
CA ALA A 264 4.71 -15.22 -19.24
C ALA A 264 3.43 -14.67 -18.59
N LEU A 265 2.69 -13.80 -19.29
CA LEU A 265 1.44 -13.24 -18.79
C LEU A 265 0.37 -14.31 -18.57
N LYS A 266 0.23 -15.28 -19.48
CA LYS A 266 -0.73 -16.39 -19.31
C LYS A 266 -0.35 -17.28 -18.14
N ASP A 267 0.91 -17.68 -18.04
CA ASP A 267 1.40 -18.53 -16.96
C ASP A 267 1.17 -17.90 -15.58
N VAL A 268 1.61 -16.65 -15.37
CA VAL A 268 1.42 -15.99 -14.06
C VAL A 268 -0.06 -15.79 -13.72
N THR A 269 -0.91 -15.54 -14.73
CA THR A 269 -2.36 -15.40 -14.55
C THR A 269 -3.00 -16.74 -14.16
N GLU A 270 -2.67 -17.83 -14.87
CA GLU A 270 -3.14 -19.19 -14.56
C GLU A 270 -2.69 -19.64 -13.16
N ARG A 271 -1.46 -19.33 -12.77
CA ARG A 271 -0.93 -19.61 -11.42
C ARG A 271 -1.55 -18.73 -10.34
N THR A 272 -1.99 -17.52 -10.67
CA THR A 272 -2.76 -16.66 -9.77
C THR A 272 -4.12 -17.28 -9.45
N PHE A 273 -4.90 -17.68 -10.46
CA PHE A 273 -6.20 -18.31 -10.25
C PHE A 273 -6.11 -19.67 -9.55
N SER A 274 -5.06 -20.45 -9.83
CA SER A 274 -4.84 -21.74 -9.16
C SER A 274 -4.18 -21.64 -7.78
N LYS A 275 -3.98 -20.42 -7.25
CA LYS A 275 -3.33 -20.16 -5.95
C LYS A 275 -1.91 -20.77 -5.83
N LYS A 276 -1.18 -20.85 -6.96
CA LYS A 276 0.18 -21.41 -7.09
C LYS A 276 1.25 -20.35 -7.42
N LEU A 277 0.92 -19.08 -7.23
CA LEU A 277 1.84 -17.97 -7.47
C LEU A 277 2.91 -17.94 -6.36
N MET A 278 4.18 -17.84 -6.73
CA MET A 278 5.26 -17.77 -5.75
C MET A 278 5.32 -16.38 -5.08
N PRO A 279 5.84 -16.27 -3.85
CA PRO A 279 5.90 -14.99 -3.15
C PRO A 279 6.72 -13.91 -3.89
N ASP A 280 7.79 -14.31 -4.59
CA ASP A 280 8.66 -13.39 -5.32
C ASP A 280 8.01 -12.85 -6.61
N GLU A 281 6.92 -13.47 -7.06
CA GLU A 281 6.12 -13.06 -8.22
C GLU A 281 4.95 -12.15 -7.83
N GLN A 282 4.76 -11.91 -6.53
CA GLN A 282 3.76 -10.98 -5.99
C GLN A 282 4.36 -9.62 -5.61
N THR A 283 5.67 -9.44 -5.86
CA THR A 283 6.42 -8.26 -5.42
C THR A 283 7.37 -7.77 -6.50
N GLY A 284 7.80 -6.52 -6.37
CA GLY A 284 8.82 -5.93 -7.25
C GLY A 284 8.32 -5.49 -8.63
N SER A 285 7.01 -5.24 -8.81
CA SER A 285 6.52 -4.52 -9.98
C SER A 285 7.14 -3.11 -10.01
N THR A 286 7.44 -2.62 -11.20
CA THR A 286 7.85 -1.22 -11.44
C THR A 286 6.71 -0.40 -12.05
N PHE A 287 5.75 -1.06 -12.70
CA PHE A 287 4.51 -0.48 -13.20
C PHE A 287 3.38 -1.51 -13.11
N THR A 288 2.13 -1.06 -12.95
CA THR A 288 0.96 -1.95 -12.88
C THR A 288 -0.09 -1.60 -13.95
N ILE A 289 -0.67 -2.63 -14.58
CA ILE A 289 -1.87 -2.52 -15.42
C ILE A 289 -3.04 -3.16 -14.69
N SER A 290 -4.20 -2.51 -14.73
CA SER A 290 -5.49 -3.06 -14.30
C SER A 290 -6.45 -3.00 -15.48
N ASN A 291 -7.00 -4.15 -15.89
CA ASN A 291 -7.90 -4.22 -17.04
C ASN A 291 -9.26 -4.78 -16.62
N LEU A 292 -10.30 -3.96 -16.77
CA LEU A 292 -11.70 -4.33 -16.52
C LEU A 292 -12.55 -4.31 -17.80
N GLY A 293 -11.93 -4.18 -18.97
CA GLY A 293 -12.63 -4.13 -20.24
C GLY A 293 -13.44 -5.39 -20.56
N MET A 294 -13.05 -6.55 -20.02
CA MET A 294 -13.82 -7.79 -20.15
C MET A 294 -15.19 -7.74 -19.45
N TYR A 295 -15.37 -6.84 -18.48
CA TYR A 295 -16.62 -6.65 -17.74
C TYR A 295 -17.49 -5.51 -18.31
N GLY A 296 -17.12 -4.95 -19.47
CA GLY A 296 -17.87 -3.85 -20.09
C GLY A 296 -17.76 -2.51 -19.34
N VAL A 297 -16.80 -2.39 -18.40
CA VAL A 297 -16.54 -1.14 -17.68
C VAL A 297 -16.11 -0.08 -18.67
N GLU A 298 -16.88 1.00 -18.77
CA GLU A 298 -16.61 2.07 -19.73
C GLU A 298 -15.47 2.99 -19.29
N HIS A 299 -15.37 3.23 -17.99
CA HIS A 299 -14.36 4.09 -17.40
C HIS A 299 -14.16 3.72 -15.94
N PHE A 300 -12.91 3.62 -15.50
CA PHE A 300 -12.54 3.53 -14.09
C PHE A 300 -11.13 4.06 -13.86
N THR A 301 -10.80 4.26 -12.59
CA THR A 301 -9.49 4.68 -12.12
C THR A 301 -9.06 3.75 -10.99
N ALA A 302 -7.88 3.15 -11.16
CA ALA A 302 -7.33 2.26 -10.15
C ALA A 302 -6.51 3.05 -9.12
N ILE A 303 -6.47 2.54 -7.90
CA ILE A 303 -5.57 3.00 -6.84
C ILE A 303 -4.17 2.46 -7.14
N ILE A 304 -3.15 3.29 -6.99
CA ILE A 304 -1.76 2.93 -7.26
C ILE A 304 -1.34 1.76 -6.36
N ASN A 305 -0.70 0.75 -6.95
CA ASN A 305 -0.08 -0.34 -6.21
C ASN A 305 1.32 0.09 -5.75
N GLN A 306 1.45 0.59 -4.52
CA GLN A 306 2.75 1.00 -4.01
C GLN A 306 3.76 -0.16 -4.01
N PRO A 307 5.04 0.10 -4.33
CA PRO A 307 5.68 1.41 -4.46
C PRO A 307 5.68 2.00 -5.88
N ASN A 308 4.85 1.52 -6.81
CA ASN A 308 4.78 2.11 -8.17
C ASN A 308 4.39 3.59 -8.10
N ALA A 309 4.91 4.41 -9.02
CA ALA A 309 4.52 5.82 -9.15
C ALA A 309 3.20 6.00 -9.94
N ALA A 310 2.77 4.99 -10.69
CA ALA A 310 1.57 5.06 -11.50
C ALA A 310 0.93 3.69 -11.73
N ILE A 311 -0.35 3.69 -12.12
CA ILE A 311 -1.12 2.52 -12.56
C ILE A 311 -1.97 2.89 -13.78
N LEU A 312 -2.04 1.98 -14.76
CA LEU A 312 -2.86 2.15 -15.96
C LEU A 312 -4.15 1.34 -15.85
N SER A 313 -5.29 2.01 -15.94
CA SER A 313 -6.62 1.42 -15.99
C SER A 313 -7.10 1.29 -17.44
N VAL A 314 -7.46 0.07 -17.85
CA VAL A 314 -7.88 -0.26 -19.22
C VAL A 314 -9.36 -0.64 -19.22
N SER A 315 -10.17 0.16 -19.91
CA SER A 315 -11.63 0.00 -20.00
C SER A 315 -12.04 -0.83 -21.22
N SER A 316 -13.34 -1.08 -21.39
CA SER A 316 -13.87 -1.81 -22.54
C SER A 316 -13.65 -1.04 -23.84
N THR A 317 -13.33 -1.75 -24.92
CA THR A 317 -13.40 -1.20 -26.28
C THR A 317 -14.86 -1.24 -26.76
N LYS A 318 -15.38 -0.10 -27.21
CA LYS A 318 -16.76 0.04 -27.73
C LYS A 318 -16.74 0.70 -29.10
N ASP A 319 -17.67 0.32 -29.97
CA ASP A 319 -17.88 1.02 -31.23
C ASP A 319 -18.51 2.38 -30.96
N MET A 320 -17.83 3.45 -31.39
CA MET A 320 -18.21 4.83 -31.15
C MET A 320 -18.27 5.59 -32.48
N LEU A 321 -19.24 6.49 -32.61
CA LEU A 321 -19.28 7.45 -33.72
C LEU A 321 -18.26 8.55 -33.45
N VAL A 322 -17.23 8.65 -34.28
CA VAL A 322 -16.15 9.64 -34.16
C VAL A 322 -15.98 10.40 -35.47
N VAL A 323 -15.50 11.64 -35.37
CA VAL A 323 -15.19 12.45 -36.55
C VAL A 323 -13.75 12.20 -36.99
N ARG A 324 -13.54 11.78 -38.24
CA ARG A 324 -12.23 11.61 -38.86
C ARG A 324 -12.22 12.31 -40.21
N ASN A 325 -11.24 13.18 -40.44
CA ASN A 325 -11.11 13.93 -41.71
C ASN A 325 -12.40 14.66 -42.14
N GLY A 326 -13.21 15.13 -41.17
CA GLY A 326 -14.49 15.79 -41.42
C GLY A 326 -15.69 14.86 -41.62
N GLU A 327 -15.50 13.54 -41.61
CA GLU A 327 -16.57 12.54 -41.78
C GLU A 327 -16.90 11.82 -40.47
N ALA A 328 -18.18 11.50 -40.27
CA ALA A 328 -18.62 10.69 -39.14
C ALA A 328 -18.42 9.21 -39.46
N VAL A 329 -17.53 8.55 -38.73
CA VAL A 329 -17.17 7.13 -38.92
C VAL A 329 -17.31 6.36 -37.62
N ILE A 330 -17.68 5.09 -37.70
CA ILE A 330 -17.72 4.20 -36.53
C ILE A 330 -16.32 3.64 -36.32
N ARG A 331 -15.78 3.76 -35.09
CA ARG A 331 -14.48 3.22 -34.71
C ARG A 331 -14.55 2.49 -33.37
N PRO A 332 -13.83 1.38 -33.20
CA PRO A 332 -13.66 0.75 -31.90
C PRO A 332 -12.75 1.63 -31.04
N VAL A 333 -13.31 2.29 -30.03
CA VAL A 333 -12.59 3.20 -29.13
C VAL A 333 -12.48 2.60 -27.74
N MET A 334 -11.28 2.70 -27.16
CA MET A 334 -11.00 2.27 -25.79
C MET A 334 -10.58 3.47 -24.95
N LYS A 335 -11.13 3.57 -23.73
CA LYS A 335 -10.68 4.54 -22.73
C LYS A 335 -9.60 3.93 -21.84
N ILE A 336 -8.49 4.66 -21.67
CA ILE A 336 -7.46 4.35 -20.68
C ILE A 336 -7.31 5.50 -19.70
N SER A 337 -7.09 5.19 -18.41
CA SER A 337 -6.84 6.18 -17.38
C SER A 337 -5.52 5.90 -16.69
N LEU A 338 -4.62 6.89 -16.66
CA LEU A 338 -3.38 6.81 -15.90
C LEU A 338 -3.58 7.54 -14.58
N THR A 339 -3.57 6.81 -13.46
CA THR A 339 -3.45 7.41 -12.13
C THR A 339 -1.98 7.58 -11.81
N SER A 340 -1.57 8.78 -11.40
CA SER A 340 -0.16 9.13 -11.16
C SER A 340 0.05 9.78 -9.79
N ASP A 341 1.15 9.43 -9.13
CA ASP A 341 1.64 10.11 -7.93
C ASP A 341 2.21 11.48 -8.31
N HIS A 342 1.49 12.55 -7.94
CA HIS A 342 1.86 13.91 -8.32
C HIS A 342 3.16 14.41 -7.66
N ARG A 343 3.72 13.66 -6.70
CA ARG A 343 5.03 13.96 -6.11
C ARG A 343 6.19 13.59 -7.04
N VAL A 344 5.97 12.62 -7.94
CA VAL A 344 6.99 12.08 -8.86
C VAL A 344 6.69 12.46 -10.30
N ILE A 345 5.42 12.46 -10.68
CA ILE A 345 4.97 12.65 -12.06
C ILE A 345 4.17 13.95 -12.12
N ASP A 346 4.58 14.89 -12.99
CA ASP A 346 3.77 16.07 -13.29
C ASP A 346 2.84 15.82 -14.50
N GLY A 347 1.91 16.77 -14.73
CA GLY A 347 0.92 16.64 -15.81
C GLY A 347 1.54 16.53 -17.20
N LEU A 348 2.68 17.19 -17.45
CA LEU A 348 3.35 17.13 -18.76
C LEU A 348 4.01 15.76 -18.96
N THR A 349 4.66 15.23 -17.93
CA THR A 349 5.32 13.92 -17.93
C THR A 349 4.30 12.81 -18.18
N ALA A 350 3.16 12.83 -17.50
CA ALA A 350 2.05 11.92 -17.76
C ALA A 350 1.51 12.08 -19.18
N ALA A 351 1.31 13.30 -19.66
CA ALA A 351 0.79 13.55 -21.01
C ALA A 351 1.73 13.04 -22.12
N LYS A 352 3.06 13.19 -21.95
CA LYS A 352 4.06 12.65 -22.88
C LYS A 352 3.99 11.13 -22.97
N PHE A 353 3.91 10.44 -21.83
CA PHE A 353 3.74 8.99 -21.81
C PHE A 353 2.45 8.55 -22.49
N MET A 354 1.32 9.22 -22.18
CA MET A 354 0.02 8.89 -22.77
C MET A 354 -0.03 9.16 -24.27
N THR A 355 0.67 10.20 -24.74
CA THR A 355 0.82 10.52 -26.16
C THR A 355 1.57 9.41 -26.89
N ASP A 356 2.75 9.02 -26.40
CA ASP A 356 3.56 7.98 -27.02
C ASP A 356 2.83 6.63 -27.01
N LEU A 357 2.17 6.29 -25.89
CA LEU A 357 1.39 5.06 -25.76
C LEU A 357 0.20 5.05 -26.74
N LYS A 358 -0.55 6.15 -26.83
CA LYS A 358 -1.64 6.30 -27.80
C LYS A 358 -1.12 6.14 -29.23
N GLN A 359 -0.03 6.81 -29.59
CA GLN A 359 0.54 6.71 -30.92
C GLN A 359 0.94 5.27 -31.27
N LEU A 360 1.56 4.56 -30.33
CA LEU A 360 1.93 3.15 -30.46
C LEU A 360 0.72 2.22 -30.62
N LEU A 361 -0.37 2.48 -29.89
CA LEU A 361 -1.58 1.67 -29.99
C LEU A 361 -2.40 1.96 -31.26
N GLU A 362 -2.46 3.21 -31.69
CA GLU A 362 -3.13 3.61 -32.95
C GLU A 362 -2.30 3.26 -34.19
N ASN A 363 -0.97 3.12 -34.06
CA ASN A 363 -0.05 2.77 -35.16
C ASN A 363 0.88 1.61 -34.76
N PRO A 364 0.34 0.39 -34.59
CA PRO A 364 1.02 -0.70 -33.89
C PRO A 364 2.11 -1.39 -34.71
N LEU A 365 2.29 -1.08 -36.00
CA LEU A 365 3.46 -1.54 -36.76
C LEU A 365 4.77 -1.03 -36.15
N THR A 366 4.74 0.13 -35.50
CA THR A 366 5.89 0.69 -34.79
C THR A 366 6.27 -0.08 -33.52
N LEU A 367 5.43 -1.03 -33.06
CA LEU A 367 5.79 -1.96 -31.98
C LEU A 367 6.81 -3.01 -32.43
N LEU A 368 6.93 -3.23 -33.74
CA LEU A 368 7.74 -4.30 -34.34
C LEU A 368 9.11 -3.82 -34.84
N ILE A 369 9.36 -2.51 -34.81
CA ILE A 369 10.65 -1.86 -35.12
C ILE A 369 11.29 -1.39 -33.81
#